data_AF-A0A9X2JRI5-F1
#
_entry.id   AF-A0A9X2JRI5-F1
#
_cell.length_a   1.000
_cell.length_b   1.000
_cell.length_c   1.000
_cell.angle_alpha   90.00
_cell.angle_beta   90.00
_cell.angle_gamma   90.00
#
_symmetry.space_group_name_H-M   'P 1'
#
loop_
_entity.id
_entity.type
_entity.pdbx_description
1 polymer ?
#
loop_
_entity_poly.entity_id
_entity_poly.type
_entity_poly.pdbx_seq_one_letter_code
_entity_poly.pdbx_strand_id
1 'polypeptide(L)'
;MSEDFYWRVPRDSLITNSALQMFQLLYQRKGSIFDEVKADIDKDYSTLTGKEYKKHGGLIQTWVKVFQEAGWVALIPNKDGKELIEITPAGEQGYQILIKLPDFHKAAPYFVIELLSRAQLNNPAKPKLTKDTEYEEKLSSSDIFPYWTLFKIIIELEDYITADELKRFVFKLHSSSEIDNAIETIRAYRIDKHKGLSKSELDTKYSAELEGAKSEPKYYMGRLGTQVGKYPAVLEKEGTQKWVLNKYYKPTILEILKEEKSFKLFESIIDWTQHIGKPVDLDGESQNNLDREDDPEPELIPPEIDSSDKIFQQFKELIDSGSRNFILSGPPGTGKSWYARQVALLLSSGKTKYIESTQFHPNFGYDEFVEGYVPSFDENQKSNGFEIRPKVFLKTCSRAKREPDKLFIIVIDEFTRGDPSRILGEVLTYIEPDYRDKYFRLAYSQRKEQIPKNLIIIATMNPYDKSVSDLDDALERRFESILMNPDREVLKSLLERNGMEPALQGRVINFYNKANKSSPHGLGHALFSKVSNQSDLRRLWKHKLERIFEKMFRFEMEKYNELNQLYNETVLNE
;
A
#
# COMPACT_ATOMS: atom_id res chain seq x y z
N MET A 1 44.48 -14.82 -5.11
CA MET A 1 43.92 -13.56 -4.56
C MET A 1 42.42 -13.68 -4.77
N SER A 2 41.63 -13.74 -3.69
CA SER A 2 40.28 -14.34 -3.68
C SER A 2 39.34 -13.70 -4.68
N GLU A 3 38.77 -14.53 -5.55
CA GLU A 3 37.80 -14.28 -6.64
C GLU A 3 36.42 -13.82 -6.14
N ASP A 4 36.35 -13.20 -4.98
CA ASP A 4 35.09 -13.02 -4.27
C ASP A 4 34.55 -11.62 -4.53
N PHE A 5 33.80 -11.50 -5.62
CA PHE A 5 32.98 -10.34 -5.93
C PHE A 5 31.56 -10.58 -5.43
N TYR A 6 30.89 -9.49 -5.07
CA TYR A 6 29.58 -9.55 -4.45
C TYR A 6 28.67 -8.50 -5.04
N TRP A 7 27.38 -8.76 -5.15
CA TRP A 7 26.42 -7.73 -5.54
C TRP A 7 26.06 -6.85 -4.32
N ARG A 8 26.08 -5.53 -4.44
CA ARG A 8 25.78 -4.57 -3.36
C ARG A 8 24.39 -3.98 -3.54
N VAL A 9 23.72 -3.63 -2.45
CA VAL A 9 22.52 -2.79 -2.45
C VAL A 9 22.95 -1.35 -2.13
N PRO A 10 22.44 -0.29 -2.79
CA PRO A 10 22.84 1.07 -2.45
C PRO A 10 22.43 1.37 -1.01
N ARG A 11 23.20 2.22 -0.32
CA ARG A 11 22.97 2.55 1.09
C ARG A 11 21.57 3.12 1.34
N ASP A 12 21.07 3.87 0.36
CA ASP A 12 19.73 4.43 0.34
C ASP A 12 18.89 3.74 -0.74
N SER A 13 17.61 3.49 -0.46
CA SER A 13 16.72 2.84 -1.43
C SER A 13 16.29 3.85 -2.50
N LEU A 14 16.55 3.49 -3.77
CA LEU A 14 16.07 4.21 -4.96
C LEU A 14 14.55 4.28 -5.05
N ILE A 15 13.85 3.52 -4.21
CA ILE A 15 12.42 3.33 -4.25
C ILE A 15 11.69 4.15 -3.17
N THR A 16 12.43 4.94 -2.39
CA THR A 16 11.82 5.86 -1.43
C THR A 16 11.23 7.06 -2.18
N ASN A 17 10.08 7.58 -1.72
CA ASN A 17 9.50 8.81 -2.29
C ASN A 17 10.54 9.95 -2.37
N SER A 18 11.41 10.05 -1.37
CA SER A 18 12.53 10.98 -1.33
C SER A 18 13.55 10.78 -2.45
N ALA A 19 13.98 9.53 -2.71
CA ALA A 19 14.87 9.22 -3.83
C ALA A 19 14.24 9.56 -5.18
N LEU A 20 12.96 9.22 -5.35
CA LEU A 20 12.24 9.42 -6.61
C LEU A 20 12.03 10.90 -6.93
N GLN A 21 11.60 11.68 -5.95
CA GLN A 21 11.47 13.12 -6.07
C GLN A 21 12.83 13.78 -6.35
N MET A 22 13.90 13.31 -5.68
CA MET A 22 15.25 13.81 -5.92
C MET A 22 15.74 13.49 -7.34
N PHE A 23 15.49 12.28 -7.83
CA PHE A 23 15.84 11.89 -9.19
C PHE A 23 15.07 12.71 -10.24
N GLN A 24 13.78 12.98 -10.01
CA GLN A 24 12.96 13.82 -10.89
C GLN A 24 13.51 15.25 -10.99
N LEU A 25 13.91 15.85 -9.86
CA LEU A 25 14.52 17.18 -9.85
C LEU A 25 15.88 17.19 -10.57
N LEU A 26 16.69 16.15 -10.37
CA LEU A 26 17.96 16.00 -11.07
C LEU A 26 17.75 15.83 -12.58
N TYR A 27 16.78 15.03 -12.99
CA TYR A 27 16.42 14.79 -14.40
C TYR A 27 16.00 16.08 -15.11
N GLN A 28 15.26 16.97 -14.44
CA GLN A 28 14.88 18.30 -14.98
C GLN A 28 16.09 19.20 -15.27
N ARG A 29 17.26 18.89 -14.71
CA ARG A 29 18.52 19.62 -14.92
C ARG A 29 19.50 18.84 -15.80
N LYS A 30 19.04 17.84 -16.56
CA LYS A 30 19.88 17.12 -17.53
C LYS A 30 20.57 18.10 -18.50
N GLY A 31 21.86 17.88 -18.74
CA GLY A 31 22.70 18.75 -19.55
C GLY A 31 23.21 20.01 -18.84
N SER A 32 22.80 20.29 -17.61
CA SER A 32 23.37 21.39 -16.81
C SER A 32 24.66 20.97 -16.10
N ILE A 33 25.49 21.96 -15.74
CA ILE A 33 26.68 21.75 -14.92
C ILE A 33 26.25 21.45 -13.48
N PHE A 34 26.61 20.28 -12.95
CA PHE A 34 26.12 19.78 -11.66
C PHE A 34 26.42 20.74 -10.50
N ASP A 35 27.66 21.25 -10.43
CA ASP A 35 28.08 22.17 -9.37
C ASP A 35 27.33 23.50 -9.35
N GLU A 36 26.80 23.94 -10.49
CA GLU A 36 26.06 25.19 -10.63
C GLU A 36 24.59 25.04 -10.20
N VAL A 37 24.00 23.85 -10.37
CA VAL A 37 22.56 23.62 -10.11
C VAL A 37 22.26 22.86 -8.82
N LYS A 38 23.27 22.26 -8.16
CA LYS A 38 23.03 21.41 -6.98
C LYS A 38 22.36 22.12 -5.80
N ALA A 39 22.68 23.40 -5.57
CA ALA A 39 22.06 24.19 -4.51
C ALA A 39 20.58 24.48 -4.79
N ASP A 40 20.23 24.72 -6.06
CA ASP A 40 18.85 24.95 -6.48
C ASP A 40 18.02 23.66 -6.38
N ILE A 41 18.60 22.51 -6.76
CA ILE A 41 17.93 21.20 -6.61
C ILE A 41 17.59 20.92 -5.14
N ASP A 42 18.52 21.19 -4.21
CA ASP A 42 18.29 21.00 -2.78
C ASP A 42 17.21 21.94 -2.22
N LYS A 43 17.17 23.18 -2.73
CA LYS A 43 16.14 24.16 -2.36
C LYS A 43 14.77 23.76 -2.89
N ASP A 44 14.68 23.34 -4.13
CA ASP A 44 13.44 22.87 -4.77
C ASP A 44 12.90 21.65 -4.01
N TYR A 45 13.78 20.70 -3.65
CA TYR A 45 13.42 19.54 -2.84
C TYR A 45 12.90 19.91 -1.44
N SER A 46 13.57 20.85 -0.76
CA SER A 46 13.15 21.31 0.57
C SER A 46 11.77 22.00 0.52
N THR A 47 11.51 22.75 -0.55
CA THR A 47 10.23 23.43 -0.80
C THR A 47 9.12 22.41 -1.05
N LEU A 48 9.38 21.39 -1.87
CA LEU A 48 8.41 20.32 -2.19
C LEU A 48 8.06 19.44 -0.97
N THR A 49 9.00 19.25 -0.04
CA THR A 49 8.84 18.29 1.06
C THR A 49 8.59 18.93 2.43
N GLY A 50 8.76 20.26 2.55
CA GLY A 50 8.66 20.98 3.82
C GLY A 50 9.74 20.64 4.84
N LYS A 51 10.82 19.95 4.43
CA LYS A 51 11.92 19.51 5.31
C LYS A 51 13.16 20.36 5.08
N GLU A 52 13.63 21.07 6.10
CA GLU A 52 14.94 21.76 6.07
C GLU A 52 16.08 20.76 6.35
N TYR A 53 17.07 20.69 5.45
CA TYR A 53 18.25 19.84 5.63
C TYR A 53 19.49 20.66 6.02
N LYS A 54 20.07 20.36 7.19
CA LYS A 54 21.27 21.03 7.74
C LYS A 54 22.49 20.09 7.77
N LYS A 55 22.95 19.59 6.63
CA LYS A 55 24.23 18.86 6.50
C LYS A 55 25.18 19.57 5.54
N HIS A 56 26.49 19.54 5.85
CA HIS A 56 27.52 20.00 4.92
C HIS A 56 27.55 19.13 3.65
N GLY A 57 27.46 19.76 2.48
CA GLY A 57 27.61 19.11 1.18
C GLY A 57 26.34 19.02 0.32
N GLY A 58 25.15 19.35 0.85
CA GLY A 58 23.89 19.27 0.10
C GLY A 58 23.31 17.85 0.02
N LEU A 59 21.98 17.73 -0.11
CA LEU A 59 21.27 16.45 -0.11
C LEU A 59 21.45 15.72 -1.46
N ILE A 60 21.39 16.46 -2.57
CA ILE A 60 21.58 15.95 -3.93
C ILE A 60 22.99 15.38 -4.15
N GLN A 61 24.02 15.92 -3.49
CA GLN A 61 25.40 15.42 -3.59
C GLN A 61 25.55 13.99 -3.06
N THR A 62 24.68 13.59 -2.14
CA THR A 62 24.61 12.20 -1.65
C THR A 62 23.84 11.32 -2.63
N TRP A 63 22.67 11.79 -3.08
CA TRP A 63 21.81 11.04 -4.00
C TRP A 63 22.39 10.84 -5.39
N VAL A 64 23.14 11.81 -5.92
CA VAL A 64 23.77 11.66 -7.24
C VAL A 64 24.73 10.47 -7.28
N LYS A 65 25.44 10.18 -6.17
CA LYS A 65 26.29 9.00 -6.06
C LYS A 65 25.47 7.72 -6.05
N VAL A 66 24.32 7.72 -5.40
CA VAL A 66 23.39 6.57 -5.40
C VAL A 66 22.84 6.31 -6.80
N PHE A 67 22.53 7.37 -7.57
CA PHE A 67 22.09 7.21 -8.97
C PHE A 67 23.21 6.81 -9.92
N GLN A 68 24.44 7.24 -9.67
CA GLN A 68 25.64 6.77 -10.37
C GLN A 68 25.91 5.28 -10.08
N GLU A 69 25.83 4.86 -8.81
CA GLU A 69 25.92 3.44 -8.39
C GLU A 69 24.79 2.61 -9.04
N ALA A 70 23.60 3.19 -9.25
CA ALA A 70 22.50 2.55 -9.97
C ALA A 70 22.67 2.51 -11.49
N GLY A 71 23.66 3.23 -12.02
CA GLY A 71 23.85 3.43 -13.46
C GLY A 71 22.76 4.26 -14.13
N TRP A 72 22.00 5.07 -13.38
CA TRP A 72 20.93 5.95 -13.89
C TRP A 72 21.45 7.33 -14.31
N VAL A 73 22.53 7.79 -13.69
CA VAL A 73 23.12 9.11 -13.92
C VAL A 73 24.61 8.94 -14.15
N ALA A 74 25.15 9.69 -15.10
CA ALA A 74 26.58 9.90 -15.27
C ALA A 74 26.89 11.40 -15.15
N LEU A 75 28.10 11.70 -14.67
CA LEU A 75 28.64 13.06 -14.66
C LEU A 75 29.79 13.11 -15.66
N ILE A 76 29.56 13.74 -16.81
CA ILE A 76 30.52 13.76 -17.92
C ILE A 76 31.24 15.11 -17.97
N PRO A 77 32.59 15.15 -18.03
CA PRO A 77 33.32 16.40 -18.18
C PRO A 77 33.04 17.05 -19.54
N ASN A 78 32.68 18.34 -19.53
CA ASN A 78 32.60 19.17 -20.72
C ASN A 78 33.99 19.62 -21.20
N LYS A 79 34.04 20.42 -22.27
CA LYS A 79 35.29 20.95 -22.84
C LYS A 79 36.15 21.76 -21.86
N ASP A 80 35.53 22.31 -20.81
CA ASP A 80 36.16 23.11 -19.76
C ASP A 80 36.44 22.29 -18.49
N GLY A 81 36.25 20.97 -18.53
CA GLY A 81 36.46 20.07 -17.39
C GLY A 81 35.37 20.09 -16.32
N LYS A 82 34.24 20.79 -16.56
CA LYS A 82 33.09 20.83 -15.65
C LYS A 82 32.15 19.65 -15.88
N GLU A 83 31.65 19.05 -14.81
CA GLU A 83 30.77 17.88 -14.86
C GLU A 83 29.33 18.23 -15.28
N LEU A 84 28.90 17.71 -16.43
CA LEU A 84 27.53 17.78 -16.94
C LEU A 84 26.71 16.60 -16.43
N ILE A 85 25.46 16.88 -16.08
CA ILE A 85 24.49 15.84 -15.72
C ILE A 85 24.04 15.11 -16.99
N GLU A 86 24.40 13.85 -17.13
CA GLU A 86 23.88 12.96 -18.16
C GLU A 86 22.94 11.92 -17.52
N ILE A 87 21.77 11.73 -18.13
CA ILE A 87 20.86 10.65 -17.77
C ILE A 87 21.15 9.48 -18.71
N THR A 88 21.50 8.33 -18.16
CA THR A 88 21.82 7.14 -18.95
C THR A 88 20.54 6.55 -19.56
N PRO A 89 20.63 5.63 -20.53
CA PRO A 89 19.43 4.93 -21.03
C PRO A 89 18.61 4.24 -19.92
N ALA A 90 19.26 3.70 -18.89
CA ALA A 90 18.60 3.09 -17.74
C ALA A 90 17.92 4.15 -16.84
N GLY A 91 18.55 5.30 -16.64
CA GLY A 91 17.94 6.42 -15.92
C GLY A 91 16.78 7.05 -16.69
N GLU A 92 16.87 7.11 -18.01
CA GLU A 92 15.77 7.57 -18.88
C GLU A 92 14.58 6.63 -18.74
N GLN A 93 14.79 5.32 -18.79
CA GLN A 93 13.73 4.33 -18.57
C GLN A 93 13.16 4.38 -17.14
N GLY A 94 14.02 4.52 -16.13
CA GLY A 94 13.61 4.74 -14.75
C GLY A 94 12.74 5.97 -14.60
N TYR A 95 13.12 7.07 -15.26
CA TYR A 95 12.33 8.30 -15.29
C TYR A 95 11.00 8.10 -16.02
N GLN A 96 10.98 7.44 -17.18
CA GLN A 96 9.77 7.12 -17.94
C GLN A 96 8.77 6.30 -17.12
N ILE A 97 9.26 5.31 -16.37
CA ILE A 97 8.44 4.50 -15.46
C ILE A 97 7.90 5.35 -14.29
N LEU A 98 8.70 6.29 -13.79
CA LEU A 98 8.33 7.17 -12.69
C LEU A 98 7.30 8.24 -13.04
N ILE A 99 7.34 8.80 -14.25
CA ILE A 99 6.38 9.83 -14.68
C ILE A 99 5.05 9.22 -15.15
N LYS A 100 5.08 7.99 -15.69
CA LYS A 100 3.89 7.28 -16.20
C LYS A 100 3.10 6.55 -15.11
N LEU A 101 3.67 6.41 -13.90
CA LEU A 101 3.04 5.83 -12.73
C LEU A 101 3.11 6.83 -11.55
N PRO A 102 2.24 7.85 -11.50
CA PRO A 102 2.25 8.86 -10.42
C PRO A 102 2.00 8.25 -9.03
N ASP A 103 1.36 7.08 -8.97
CA ASP A 103 1.25 6.21 -7.79
C ASP A 103 2.27 5.05 -7.82
N PHE A 104 3.48 5.23 -8.38
CA PHE A 104 4.52 4.18 -8.46
C PHE A 104 4.76 3.46 -7.12
N HIS A 105 4.57 4.19 -6.01
CA HIS A 105 4.65 3.68 -4.64
C HIS A 105 3.50 2.74 -4.21
N LYS A 106 2.41 2.66 -4.98
CA LYS A 106 1.23 1.79 -4.81
C LYS A 106 1.00 0.84 -5.99
N ALA A 107 1.47 1.20 -7.18
CA ALA A 107 1.07 0.60 -8.46
C ALA A 107 2.22 -0.07 -9.24
N ALA A 108 3.46 -0.08 -8.76
CA ALA A 108 4.48 -0.97 -9.29
C ALA A 108 4.99 -1.82 -8.14
N PRO A 109 5.18 -3.13 -8.34
CA PRO A 109 6.00 -3.87 -7.42
C PRO A 109 7.34 -3.13 -7.32
N TYR A 110 7.73 -2.73 -6.12
CA TYR A 110 8.91 -1.90 -5.87
C TYR A 110 10.17 -2.42 -6.60
N PHE A 111 10.23 -3.72 -6.90
CA PHE A 111 11.31 -4.36 -7.65
C PHE A 111 11.47 -3.90 -9.12
N VAL A 112 10.48 -3.28 -9.76
CA VAL A 112 10.58 -2.88 -11.18
C VAL A 112 11.62 -1.79 -11.38
N ILE A 113 11.74 -0.84 -10.46
CA ILE A 113 12.81 0.17 -10.50
C ILE A 113 14.18 -0.45 -10.27
N GLU A 114 14.25 -1.44 -9.39
CA GLU A 114 15.48 -2.16 -9.09
C GLU A 114 15.90 -3.07 -10.26
N LEU A 115 14.97 -3.53 -11.12
CA LEU A 115 15.29 -4.23 -12.37
C LEU A 115 16.05 -3.36 -13.38
N LEU A 116 15.90 -2.05 -13.28
CA LEU A 116 16.60 -1.07 -14.12
C LEU A 116 17.94 -0.64 -13.53
N SER A 117 18.30 -1.15 -12.34
CA SER A 117 19.61 -0.87 -11.76
C SER A 117 20.68 -1.66 -12.50
N ARG A 118 21.71 -0.94 -12.97
CA ARG A 118 22.91 -1.58 -13.52
C ARG A 118 23.78 -2.08 -12.37
N ALA A 119 24.70 -3.00 -12.70
CA ALA A 119 25.59 -3.71 -11.79
C ALA A 119 26.05 -2.85 -10.59
N GLN A 120 25.92 -3.42 -9.40
CA GLN A 120 26.51 -2.86 -8.17
C GLN A 120 27.35 -3.97 -7.59
N LEU A 121 28.66 -3.90 -7.78
CA LEU A 121 29.57 -4.85 -7.17
C LEU A 121 30.02 -4.30 -5.80
N ASN A 122 30.51 -5.13 -4.90
CA ASN A 122 31.27 -4.74 -3.72
C ASN A 122 32.02 -5.96 -3.17
N ASN A 123 33.12 -5.77 -2.46
CA ASN A 123 33.75 -6.85 -1.71
C ASN A 123 33.62 -6.54 -0.20
N PRO A 124 32.86 -7.34 0.58
CA PRO A 124 32.65 -7.08 2.00
C PRO A 124 33.92 -7.21 2.85
N ALA A 125 34.99 -7.81 2.33
CA ALA A 125 36.30 -7.88 2.99
C ALA A 125 37.16 -6.63 2.79
N LYS A 126 36.79 -5.70 1.89
CA LYS A 126 37.55 -4.46 1.59
C LYS A 126 36.70 -3.16 1.65
N PRO A 127 35.94 -2.88 2.73
CA PRO A 127 34.99 -1.75 2.78
C PRO A 127 35.62 -0.33 2.88
N LYS A 128 36.94 -0.18 2.77
CA LYS A 128 37.66 1.07 3.10
C LYS A 128 38.67 1.57 2.06
N LEU A 129 38.73 1.00 0.86
CA LEU A 129 39.66 1.50 -0.16
C LEU A 129 39.00 2.59 -0.99
N THR A 130 39.49 3.82 -0.81
CA THR A 130 39.32 4.91 -1.76
C THR A 130 39.96 4.49 -3.09
N LYS A 131 39.12 4.34 -4.13
CA LYS A 131 39.49 3.97 -5.51
C LYS A 131 40.20 2.61 -5.61
N ASP A 132 39.41 1.54 -5.58
CA ASP A 132 39.86 0.22 -6.02
C ASP A 132 39.74 0.19 -7.56
N THR A 133 40.87 0.33 -8.27
CA THR A 133 40.88 0.38 -9.73
C THR A 133 40.38 -0.91 -10.38
N GLU A 134 40.65 -2.07 -9.75
CA GLU A 134 40.19 -3.38 -10.23
C GLU A 134 38.66 -3.50 -10.12
N TYR A 135 38.11 -2.93 -9.05
CA TYR A 135 36.66 -2.83 -8.86
C TYR A 135 35.99 -1.98 -9.95
N GLU A 136 36.54 -0.81 -10.26
CA GLU A 136 36.00 0.09 -11.30
C GLU A 136 36.16 -0.53 -12.71
N GLU A 137 37.26 -1.23 -12.98
CA GLU A 137 37.46 -1.99 -14.23
C GLU A 137 36.44 -3.14 -14.38
N LYS A 138 36.16 -3.87 -13.30
CA LYS A 138 35.15 -4.95 -13.31
C LYS A 138 33.72 -4.41 -13.39
N LEU A 139 33.44 -3.31 -12.70
CA LEU A 139 32.15 -2.62 -12.77
C LEU A 139 31.88 -2.11 -14.20
N SER A 140 32.88 -1.49 -14.83
CA SER A 140 32.77 -0.96 -16.20
C SER A 140 32.67 -2.04 -17.29
N SER A 141 33.14 -3.26 -17.02
CA SER A 141 33.09 -4.39 -17.95
C SER A 141 31.94 -5.39 -17.68
N SER A 142 31.19 -5.24 -16.58
CA SER A 142 30.05 -6.10 -16.26
C SER A 142 28.79 -5.72 -17.04
N ASP A 143 28.10 -6.73 -17.58
CA ASP A 143 26.81 -6.60 -18.27
C ASP A 143 25.65 -7.22 -17.48
N ILE A 144 25.85 -7.48 -16.18
CA ILE A 144 24.84 -8.09 -15.32
C ILE A 144 23.83 -7.07 -14.79
N PHE A 145 22.56 -7.49 -14.81
CA PHE A 145 21.46 -6.83 -14.12
C PHE A 145 21.04 -7.68 -12.93
N PRO A 146 21.35 -7.26 -11.68
CA PRO A 146 21.20 -8.10 -10.49
C PRO A 146 19.81 -8.75 -10.34
N TYR A 147 18.74 -7.96 -10.35
CA TYR A 147 17.39 -8.47 -10.14
C TYR A 147 16.88 -9.28 -11.33
N TRP A 148 17.23 -8.91 -12.56
CA TRP A 148 16.85 -9.67 -13.75
C TRP A 148 17.52 -11.06 -13.75
N THR A 149 18.83 -11.09 -13.49
CA THR A 149 19.62 -12.32 -13.39
C THR A 149 19.07 -13.21 -12.26
N LEU A 150 18.74 -12.61 -11.12
CA LEU A 150 18.15 -13.34 -10.00
C LEU A 150 16.82 -14.01 -10.39
N PHE A 151 15.91 -13.28 -11.04
CA PHE A 151 14.62 -13.86 -11.44
C PHE A 151 14.75 -14.91 -12.53
N LYS A 152 15.64 -14.72 -13.50
CA LYS A 152 15.95 -15.75 -14.51
C LYS A 152 16.39 -17.05 -13.84
N ILE A 153 17.35 -16.95 -12.93
CA ILE A 153 17.86 -18.12 -12.19
C ILE A 153 16.76 -18.77 -11.36
N ILE A 154 15.94 -17.99 -10.65
CA ILE A 154 14.84 -18.53 -9.82
C ILE A 154 13.82 -19.29 -10.67
N ILE A 155 13.40 -18.73 -11.81
CA ILE A 155 12.42 -19.37 -12.72
C ILE A 155 12.97 -20.66 -13.30
N GLU A 156 14.23 -20.66 -13.75
CA GLU A 156 14.91 -21.84 -14.29
C GLU A 156 15.22 -22.90 -13.22
N LEU A 157 15.19 -22.53 -11.95
CA LEU A 157 15.41 -23.40 -10.79
C LEU A 157 14.13 -23.73 -10.03
N GLU A 158 13.02 -23.90 -10.76
CA GLU A 158 11.73 -24.35 -10.22
C GLU A 158 11.12 -23.36 -9.22
N ASP A 159 11.20 -22.07 -9.53
CA ASP A 159 10.62 -20.97 -8.77
C ASP A 159 11.24 -20.76 -7.37
N TYR A 160 12.42 -21.30 -7.06
CA TYR A 160 13.07 -21.03 -5.77
C TYR A 160 14.60 -20.99 -5.81
N ILE A 161 15.17 -20.28 -4.84
CA ILE A 161 16.61 -20.25 -4.59
C ILE A 161 16.93 -20.21 -3.09
N THR A 162 18.09 -20.72 -2.69
CA THR A 162 18.55 -20.72 -1.31
C THR A 162 19.71 -19.76 -1.04
N ALA A 163 19.92 -19.40 0.22
CA ALA A 163 20.99 -18.45 0.60
C ALA A 163 22.40 -18.97 0.30
N ASP A 164 22.54 -20.28 0.38
CA ASP A 164 23.76 -21.01 0.05
C ASP A 164 24.03 -20.94 -1.47
N GLU A 165 23.01 -21.21 -2.30
CA GLU A 165 23.11 -21.09 -3.76
C GLU A 165 23.43 -19.66 -4.22
N LEU A 166 22.81 -18.65 -3.58
CA LEU A 166 23.10 -17.25 -3.87
C LEU A 166 24.57 -16.89 -3.61
N LYS A 167 25.09 -17.25 -2.43
CA LYS A 167 26.47 -16.94 -2.05
C LYS A 167 27.50 -17.75 -2.81
N ARG A 168 27.14 -18.95 -3.24
CA ARG A 168 28.09 -19.82 -3.92
C ARG A 168 28.19 -19.52 -5.41
N PHE A 169 27.06 -19.24 -6.05
CA PHE A 169 26.99 -19.17 -7.51
C PHE A 169 26.53 -17.80 -8.02
N VAL A 170 25.43 -17.26 -7.49
CA VAL A 170 24.80 -16.07 -8.08
C VAL A 170 25.60 -14.80 -7.85
N PHE A 171 26.05 -14.56 -6.63
CA PHE A 171 26.76 -13.33 -6.29
C PHE A 171 28.18 -13.26 -6.85
N LYS A 172 28.71 -14.38 -7.37
CA LYS A 172 30.00 -14.44 -8.08
C LYS A 172 29.90 -14.12 -9.57
N LEU A 173 28.69 -13.99 -10.10
CA LEU A 173 28.49 -13.73 -11.52
C LEU A 173 28.97 -12.32 -11.88
N HIS A 174 29.69 -12.25 -12.99
CA HIS A 174 30.29 -11.05 -13.59
C HIS A 174 29.69 -10.68 -14.93
N SER A 175 29.49 -11.69 -15.77
CA SER A 175 28.90 -11.52 -17.08
C SER A 175 27.60 -12.30 -17.21
N SER A 176 26.68 -11.72 -17.96
CA SER A 176 25.42 -12.33 -18.34
C SER A 176 25.62 -13.67 -19.09
N SER A 177 26.77 -13.88 -19.72
CA SER A 177 27.16 -15.14 -20.39
C SER A 177 27.38 -16.31 -19.43
N GLU A 178 27.62 -16.05 -18.15
CA GLU A 178 27.90 -17.07 -17.12
C GLU A 178 26.62 -17.66 -16.51
N ILE A 179 25.47 -17.01 -16.73
CA ILE A 179 24.19 -17.32 -16.06
C ILE A 179 23.74 -18.75 -16.33
N ASP A 180 23.74 -19.19 -17.59
CA ASP A 180 23.21 -20.51 -17.96
C ASP A 180 24.09 -21.63 -17.38
N ASN A 181 25.41 -21.46 -17.38
CA ASN A 181 26.33 -22.39 -16.72
C ASN A 181 26.12 -22.44 -15.20
N ALA A 182 25.83 -21.29 -14.57
CA ALA A 182 25.56 -21.25 -13.14
C ALA A 182 24.25 -21.98 -12.77
N ILE A 183 23.21 -21.88 -13.60
CA ILE A 183 21.96 -22.63 -13.42
C ILE A 183 22.22 -24.14 -13.45
N GLU A 184 22.95 -24.63 -14.46
CA GLU A 184 23.31 -26.06 -14.55
C GLU A 184 24.17 -26.51 -13.36
N THR A 185 25.10 -25.66 -12.93
CA THR A 185 25.94 -25.94 -11.75
C THR A 185 25.09 -26.03 -10.48
N ILE A 186 24.08 -25.16 -10.31
CA ILE A 186 23.15 -25.21 -9.18
C ILE A 186 22.30 -26.48 -9.22
N ARG A 187 21.82 -26.90 -10.40
CA ARG A 187 21.09 -28.18 -10.57
C ARG A 187 21.95 -29.36 -10.13
N ALA A 188 23.21 -29.42 -10.57
CA ALA A 188 24.16 -30.46 -10.15
C ALA A 188 24.44 -30.40 -8.63
N TYR A 189 24.61 -29.20 -8.08
CA TYR A 189 24.80 -28.96 -6.65
C TYR A 189 23.63 -29.48 -5.82
N ARG A 190 22.38 -29.22 -6.24
CA ARG A 190 21.16 -29.73 -5.57
C ARG A 190 21.14 -31.26 -5.52
N ILE A 191 21.51 -31.92 -6.61
CA ILE A 191 21.57 -33.39 -6.70
C ILE A 191 22.59 -33.95 -5.69
N ASP A 192 23.79 -33.38 -5.68
CA ASP A 192 24.87 -33.84 -4.81
C ASP A 192 24.58 -33.56 -3.32
N LYS A 193 23.98 -32.42 -3.01
CA LYS A 193 23.49 -32.10 -1.67
C LYS A 193 22.41 -33.08 -1.22
N HIS A 194 21.48 -33.46 -2.12
CA HIS A 194 20.45 -34.47 -1.84
C HIS A 194 21.05 -35.88 -1.64
N LYS A 195 22.17 -36.19 -2.32
CA LYS A 195 22.93 -37.43 -2.10
C LYS A 195 23.71 -37.47 -0.78
N GLY A 196 23.70 -36.37 -0.02
CA GLY A 196 24.30 -36.31 1.31
C GLY A 196 25.79 -35.98 1.34
N LEU A 197 26.34 -35.37 0.28
CA LEU A 197 27.73 -34.90 0.31
C LEU A 197 27.94 -33.91 1.46
N SER A 198 29.08 -34.05 2.14
CA SER A 198 29.48 -33.16 3.21
C SER A 198 29.83 -31.77 2.67
N LYS A 199 29.81 -30.77 3.56
CA LYS A 199 30.17 -29.39 3.21
C LYS A 199 31.56 -29.29 2.57
N SER A 200 32.55 -30.03 3.09
CA SER A 200 33.93 -30.05 2.56
C SER A 200 34.01 -30.60 1.13
N GLU A 201 33.25 -31.65 0.84
CA GLU A 201 33.17 -32.25 -0.50
C GLU A 201 32.50 -31.28 -1.48
N LEU A 202 31.42 -30.62 -1.04
CA LEU A 202 30.73 -29.59 -1.83
C LEU A 202 31.60 -28.36 -2.06
N ASP A 203 32.34 -27.87 -1.07
CA ASP A 203 33.31 -26.77 -1.17
C ASP A 203 34.40 -27.08 -2.20
N THR A 204 34.91 -28.31 -2.19
CA THR A 204 35.93 -28.77 -3.15
C THR A 204 35.39 -28.84 -4.57
N LYS A 205 34.14 -29.29 -4.75
CA LYS A 205 33.55 -29.51 -6.08
C LYS A 205 32.97 -28.26 -6.73
N TYR A 206 32.42 -27.33 -5.94
CA TYR A 206 31.60 -26.23 -6.45
C TYR A 206 32.06 -24.83 -6.02
N SER A 207 33.28 -24.69 -5.49
CA SER A 207 33.86 -23.46 -4.89
C SER A 207 33.15 -23.00 -3.61
N ALA A 208 33.88 -22.70 -2.53
CA ALA A 208 33.27 -22.35 -1.24
C ALA A 208 32.30 -21.14 -1.32
N GLU A 209 31.35 -21.08 -0.38
CA GLU A 209 30.50 -19.90 -0.18
C GLU A 209 31.36 -18.64 0.06
N LEU A 210 30.90 -17.49 -0.44
CA LEU A 210 31.55 -16.19 -0.20
C LEU A 210 31.68 -15.88 1.31
N GLU A 211 32.91 -15.64 1.78
CA GLU A 211 33.18 -15.24 3.16
C GLU A 211 32.76 -13.79 3.42
N GLY A 212 32.17 -13.50 4.59
CA GLY A 212 31.74 -12.14 4.98
C GLY A 212 30.33 -11.72 4.54
N ALA A 213 29.71 -12.41 3.59
CA ALA A 213 28.37 -12.10 3.05
C ALA A 213 27.19 -12.64 3.89
N LYS A 214 27.31 -12.68 5.23
CA LYS A 214 26.31 -13.35 6.08
C LYS A 214 24.92 -12.70 6.04
N SER A 215 24.86 -11.37 5.92
CA SER A 215 23.62 -10.58 5.92
C SER A 215 23.11 -10.22 4.53
N GLU A 216 23.92 -10.40 3.50
CA GLU A 216 23.63 -9.88 2.17
C GLU A 216 22.45 -10.55 1.46
N PRO A 217 22.28 -11.90 1.49
CA PRO A 217 21.04 -12.51 1.02
C PRO A 217 19.80 -11.93 1.73
N LYS A 218 19.92 -11.54 3.01
CA LYS A 218 18.82 -10.92 3.76
C LYS A 218 18.51 -9.51 3.25
N TYR A 219 19.49 -8.74 2.79
CA TYR A 219 19.27 -7.39 2.25
C TYR A 219 18.64 -7.43 0.86
N TYR A 220 19.21 -8.21 -0.06
CA TYR A 220 18.66 -8.41 -1.41
C TYR A 220 17.24 -9.02 -1.34
N MET A 221 17.07 -10.10 -0.58
CA MET A 221 15.79 -10.78 -0.49
C MET A 221 14.79 -10.11 0.44
N GLY A 222 15.24 -9.30 1.41
CA GLY A 222 14.36 -8.57 2.31
C GLY A 222 13.47 -7.56 1.58
N ARG A 223 14.00 -6.90 0.54
CA ARG A 223 13.23 -5.97 -0.30
C ARG A 223 12.15 -6.71 -1.09
N LEU A 224 12.50 -7.82 -1.73
CA LEU A 224 11.55 -8.66 -2.49
C LEU A 224 10.58 -9.42 -1.57
N GLY A 225 10.95 -9.63 -0.31
CA GLY A 225 10.17 -10.33 0.71
C GLY A 225 9.22 -9.45 1.53
N THR A 226 9.09 -8.17 1.19
CA THR A 226 8.21 -7.22 1.90
C THR A 226 6.84 -7.14 1.23
N GLN A 227 5.77 -7.34 2.00
CA GLN A 227 4.38 -7.15 1.54
C GLN A 227 4.06 -5.65 1.42
N VAL A 228 3.34 -5.27 0.36
CA VAL A 228 2.98 -3.87 0.09
C VAL A 228 1.46 -3.73 0.03
N GLY A 229 0.87 -3.16 1.08
CA GLY A 229 -0.58 -3.04 1.19
C GLY A 229 -1.28 -4.40 1.05
N LYS A 230 -2.19 -4.51 0.06
CA LYS A 230 -2.92 -5.75 -0.24
C LYS A 230 -2.14 -6.75 -1.11
N TYR A 231 -0.99 -6.36 -1.67
CA TYR A 231 -0.23 -7.18 -2.61
C TYR A 231 0.79 -8.05 -1.87
N PRO A 232 0.88 -9.35 -2.20
CA PRO A 232 1.78 -10.25 -1.51
C PRO A 232 3.25 -9.92 -1.81
N ALA A 233 4.18 -10.45 -1.01
CA ALA A 233 5.61 -10.32 -1.27
C ALA A 233 5.99 -11.02 -2.58
N VAL A 234 7.00 -10.49 -3.28
CA VAL A 234 7.50 -11.04 -4.56
C VAL A 234 8.17 -12.38 -4.34
N LEU A 235 8.97 -12.46 -3.27
CA LEU A 235 9.58 -13.70 -2.80
C LEU A 235 9.04 -14.04 -1.42
N GLU A 236 8.40 -15.20 -1.29
CA GLU A 236 7.98 -15.74 0.00
C GLU A 236 9.12 -16.53 0.63
N LYS A 237 9.20 -16.49 1.97
CA LYS A 237 10.27 -17.17 2.70
C LYS A 237 9.76 -18.52 3.24
N GLU A 238 10.33 -19.61 2.76
CA GLU A 238 10.09 -20.96 3.29
C GLU A 238 11.24 -21.35 4.24
N GLY A 239 10.97 -21.36 5.54
CA GLY A 239 11.99 -21.64 6.55
C GLY A 239 13.06 -20.55 6.67
N THR A 240 14.32 -20.91 6.93
CA THR A 240 15.38 -19.94 7.23
C THR A 240 16.22 -19.54 6.01
N GLN A 241 16.30 -20.41 4.99
CA GLN A 241 17.26 -20.29 3.89
C GLN A 241 16.67 -20.33 2.48
N LYS A 242 15.36 -20.60 2.30
CA LYS A 242 14.74 -20.76 0.98
C LYS A 242 13.80 -19.60 0.67
N TRP A 243 13.93 -19.03 -0.52
CA TRP A 243 13.03 -18.02 -1.07
C TRP A 243 12.34 -18.58 -2.30
N VAL A 244 11.02 -18.41 -2.34
CA VAL A 244 10.15 -18.96 -3.38
C VAL A 244 9.46 -17.80 -4.09
N LEU A 245 9.44 -17.85 -5.42
CA LEU A 245 8.74 -16.87 -6.24
C LEU A 245 7.24 -16.96 -6.02
N ASN A 246 6.63 -15.84 -5.69
CA ASN A 246 5.19 -15.78 -5.54
C ASN A 246 4.53 -15.95 -6.92
N LYS A 247 3.59 -16.90 -7.00
CA LYS A 247 2.81 -17.17 -8.21
C LYS A 247 2.09 -15.93 -8.76
N TYR A 248 1.75 -14.97 -7.90
CA TYR A 248 1.14 -13.70 -8.28
C TYR A 248 1.99 -12.92 -9.29
N TYR A 249 3.31 -12.85 -9.11
CA TYR A 249 4.20 -12.07 -9.99
C TYR A 249 4.86 -12.88 -11.11
N LYS A 250 4.74 -14.22 -11.07
CA LYS A 250 5.37 -15.12 -12.04
C LYS A 250 5.02 -14.77 -13.50
N PRO A 251 3.76 -14.50 -13.89
CA PRO A 251 3.44 -14.13 -15.27
C PRO A 251 4.15 -12.85 -15.73
N THR A 252 4.16 -11.81 -14.90
CA THR A 252 4.83 -10.54 -15.18
C THR A 252 6.33 -10.72 -15.33
N ILE A 253 6.95 -11.50 -14.43
CA ILE A 253 8.39 -11.75 -14.48
C ILE A 253 8.75 -12.57 -15.72
N LEU A 254 7.96 -13.59 -16.08
CA LEU A 254 8.18 -14.34 -17.32
C LEU A 254 8.13 -13.45 -18.55
N GLU A 255 7.22 -12.47 -18.58
CA GLU A 255 7.12 -11.51 -19.67
C GLU A 255 8.36 -10.61 -19.75
N ILE A 256 8.83 -10.11 -18.61
CA ILE A 256 10.08 -9.34 -18.51
C ILE A 256 11.29 -10.15 -18.99
N LEU A 257 11.32 -11.45 -18.72
CA LEU A 257 12.44 -12.32 -19.11
C LEU A 257 12.43 -12.75 -20.57
N LYS A 258 11.31 -12.59 -21.31
CA LYS A 258 11.23 -12.92 -22.74
C LYS A 258 12.02 -11.95 -23.61
N GLU A 259 12.27 -10.74 -23.11
CA GLU A 259 13.04 -9.75 -23.84
C GLU A 259 14.54 -10.05 -23.76
N GLU A 260 15.24 -9.98 -24.89
CA GLU A 260 16.68 -10.16 -24.95
C GLU A 260 17.43 -9.13 -24.08
N LYS A 261 18.69 -9.44 -23.74
CA LYS A 261 19.64 -8.58 -23.01
C LYS A 261 20.06 -7.31 -23.81
N SER A 262 19.20 -6.80 -24.67
CA SER A 262 19.41 -5.54 -25.36
C SER A 262 18.45 -4.51 -24.77
N PHE A 263 19.03 -3.40 -24.34
CA PHE A 263 18.27 -2.23 -23.93
C PHE A 263 17.34 -1.80 -25.06
N LYS A 264 16.03 -1.82 -24.79
CA LYS A 264 15.03 -1.31 -25.72
C LYS A 264 14.49 0.01 -25.19
N LEU A 265 14.59 1.05 -26.01
CA LEU A 265 13.96 2.33 -25.75
C LEU A 265 12.45 2.15 -25.96
N PHE A 266 11.68 2.07 -24.87
CA PHE A 266 10.23 2.04 -24.98
C PHE A 266 9.70 3.46 -25.11
N GLU A 267 9.45 3.87 -26.34
CA GLU A 267 9.04 5.24 -26.68
C GLU A 267 7.60 5.55 -26.20
N SER A 268 6.80 4.52 -25.87
CA SER A 268 5.42 4.68 -25.38
C SER A 268 4.98 3.54 -24.45
N ILE A 269 3.90 3.77 -23.68
CA ILE A 269 3.25 2.72 -22.87
C ILE A 269 2.64 1.62 -23.75
N ILE A 270 2.26 1.94 -25.00
CA ILE A 270 1.71 0.99 -25.97
C ILE A 270 2.82 0.04 -26.44
N ASP A 271 4.01 0.57 -26.72
CA ASP A 271 5.18 -0.22 -27.08
C ASP A 271 5.64 -1.11 -25.92
N TRP A 272 5.58 -0.62 -24.67
CA TRP A 272 5.86 -1.42 -23.48
C TRP A 272 4.79 -2.49 -23.19
N THR A 273 3.50 -2.14 -23.23
CA THR A 273 2.37 -3.06 -22.97
C THR A 273 2.23 -4.16 -24.01
N GLN A 274 2.66 -3.90 -25.25
CA GLN A 274 2.69 -4.88 -26.33
C GLN A 274 3.87 -5.87 -26.20
N HIS A 275 4.95 -5.51 -25.50
CA HIS A 275 6.18 -6.32 -25.41
C HIS A 275 6.45 -6.94 -24.02
N ILE A 276 6.20 -6.21 -22.92
CA ILE A 276 6.34 -6.66 -21.51
C ILE A 276 4.97 -7.09 -20.91
N GLY A 277 3.91 -7.05 -21.70
CA GLY A 277 2.55 -7.31 -21.26
C GLY A 277 1.92 -6.11 -20.55
N LYS A 278 0.58 -6.13 -20.44
CA LYS A 278 -0.15 -5.04 -19.79
C LYS A 278 0.32 -4.91 -18.32
N PRO A 279 0.63 -3.70 -17.83
CA PRO A 279 0.74 -3.48 -16.40
C PRO A 279 -0.56 -3.99 -15.79
N VAL A 280 -0.45 -4.74 -14.70
CA VAL A 280 -1.63 -5.15 -13.95
C VAL A 280 -2.39 -3.87 -13.63
N ASP A 281 -3.65 -3.83 -14.01
CA ASP A 281 -4.51 -2.69 -13.79
C ASP A 281 -4.78 -2.61 -12.28
N LEU A 282 -4.08 -1.70 -11.60
CA LEU A 282 -4.06 -1.67 -10.14
C LEU A 282 -5.19 -0.82 -9.57
N ASP A 283 -5.90 -0.07 -10.41
CA ASP A 283 -7.07 0.73 -10.06
C ASP A 283 -8.19 0.78 -11.15
N GLY A 284 -8.07 0.07 -12.27
CA GLY A 284 -9.17 -0.04 -13.24
C GLY A 284 -9.42 1.20 -14.11
N GLU A 285 -8.50 2.15 -14.21
CA GLU A 285 -8.73 3.40 -14.95
C GLU A 285 -7.53 3.81 -15.82
N SER A 286 -7.59 3.47 -17.11
CA SER A 286 -6.85 4.17 -18.17
C SER A 286 -7.79 5.07 -18.96
N GLN A 287 -7.35 6.32 -19.16
CA GLN A 287 -8.07 7.38 -19.85
C GLN A 287 -8.28 7.03 -21.33
N ASN A 288 -9.51 6.67 -21.70
CA ASN A 288 -10.12 7.01 -23.00
C ASN A 288 -11.65 6.81 -23.05
N ASN A 289 -12.32 6.62 -21.93
CA ASN A 289 -13.78 6.50 -21.88
C ASN A 289 -14.38 7.54 -20.93
N LEU A 290 -14.49 8.78 -21.42
CA LEU A 290 -15.52 9.69 -20.88
C LEU A 290 -16.94 9.27 -21.32
N ASP A 291 -17.10 8.20 -22.12
CA ASP A 291 -18.41 7.79 -22.62
C ASP A 291 -18.82 6.32 -22.41
N ARG A 292 -17.96 5.40 -21.92
CA ARG A 292 -18.36 4.01 -21.59
C ARG A 292 -17.49 3.39 -20.49
N GLU A 293 -17.91 3.54 -19.23
CA GLU A 293 -17.53 2.56 -18.20
C GLU A 293 -18.27 1.27 -18.54
N ASP A 294 -17.58 0.28 -19.11
CA ASP A 294 -17.96 -1.11 -18.84
C ASP A 294 -17.55 -1.37 -17.39
N ASP A 295 -18.40 -0.93 -16.45
CA ASP A 295 -18.34 -1.33 -15.04
C ASP A 295 -18.10 -2.85 -15.04
N PRO A 296 -17.09 -3.39 -14.34
CA PRO A 296 -16.95 -4.84 -14.19
C PRO A 296 -18.30 -5.40 -13.73
N GLU A 297 -18.68 -6.58 -14.25
CA GLU A 297 -19.97 -7.19 -13.92
C GLU A 297 -20.21 -7.07 -12.41
N PRO A 298 -21.32 -6.43 -11.97
CA PRO A 298 -21.47 -6.03 -10.59
C PRO A 298 -21.39 -7.26 -9.70
N GLU A 299 -20.36 -7.31 -8.86
CA GLU A 299 -20.23 -8.38 -7.88
C GLU A 299 -21.47 -8.33 -6.98
N LEU A 300 -22.31 -9.35 -7.08
CA LEU A 300 -23.52 -9.44 -6.27
C LEU A 300 -23.12 -10.01 -4.91
N ILE A 301 -23.02 -9.14 -3.91
CA ILE A 301 -22.73 -9.54 -2.54
C ILE A 301 -24.06 -9.58 -1.78
N PRO A 302 -24.54 -10.76 -1.35
CA PRO A 302 -25.75 -10.85 -0.57
C PRO A 302 -25.54 -10.18 0.80
N PRO A 303 -26.46 -9.31 1.24
CA PRO A 303 -26.37 -8.73 2.56
C PRO A 303 -26.56 -9.80 3.64
N GLU A 304 -25.82 -9.67 4.74
CA GLU A 304 -25.90 -10.55 5.91
C GLU A 304 -27.09 -10.22 6.82
N ILE A 305 -27.71 -9.06 6.63
CA ILE A 305 -28.93 -8.63 7.32
C ILE A 305 -30.08 -8.53 6.30
N ASP A 306 -31.30 -8.71 6.76
CA ASP A 306 -32.50 -8.61 5.93
C ASP A 306 -33.27 -7.31 6.19
N SER A 307 -34.34 -7.10 5.42
CA SER A 307 -35.16 -5.90 5.52
C SER A 307 -35.83 -5.71 6.88
N SER A 308 -35.97 -6.73 7.72
CA SER A 308 -36.57 -6.64 9.05
C SER A 308 -35.60 -6.15 10.14
N ASP A 309 -34.31 -6.02 9.81
CA ASP A 309 -33.31 -5.49 10.75
C ASP A 309 -33.72 -4.11 11.27
N LYS A 310 -33.64 -3.92 12.59
CA LYS A 310 -34.13 -2.71 13.26
C LYS A 310 -33.36 -1.46 12.84
N ILE A 311 -32.04 -1.57 12.68
CA ILE A 311 -31.21 -0.44 12.28
C ILE A 311 -31.53 -0.11 10.82
N PHE A 312 -31.64 -1.11 9.95
CA PHE A 312 -32.05 -0.89 8.57
C PHE A 312 -33.44 -0.25 8.44
N GLN A 313 -34.42 -0.67 9.25
CA GLN A 313 -35.75 -0.04 9.28
C GLN A 313 -35.67 1.44 9.67
N GLN A 314 -34.83 1.78 10.65
CA GLN A 314 -34.58 3.18 11.01
C GLN A 314 -33.97 3.98 9.84
N PHE A 315 -32.99 3.42 9.11
CA PHE A 315 -32.48 4.04 7.88
C PHE A 315 -33.60 4.27 6.87
N LYS A 316 -34.43 3.26 6.64
CA LYS A 316 -35.51 3.33 5.64
C LYS A 316 -36.52 4.41 6.00
N GLU A 317 -36.98 4.46 7.25
CA GLU A 317 -37.90 5.50 7.74
C GLU A 317 -37.33 6.91 7.50
N LEU A 318 -36.05 7.13 7.82
CA LEU A 318 -35.38 8.41 7.61
C LEU A 318 -35.16 8.73 6.12
N ILE A 319 -34.85 7.73 5.29
CA ILE A 319 -34.75 7.90 3.84
C ILE A 319 -36.11 8.29 3.25
N ASP A 320 -37.17 7.62 3.69
CA ASP A 320 -38.55 7.88 3.26
C ASP A 320 -39.03 9.27 3.72
N SER A 321 -38.53 9.77 4.85
CA SER A 321 -38.77 11.16 5.30
C SER A 321 -37.89 12.21 4.60
N GLY A 322 -36.99 11.80 3.71
CA GLY A 322 -36.18 12.70 2.88
C GLY A 322 -34.71 12.82 3.28
N SER A 323 -34.28 12.20 4.37
CA SER A 323 -32.88 12.23 4.81
C SER A 323 -32.00 11.43 3.85
N ARG A 324 -30.77 11.89 3.64
CA ARG A 324 -29.84 11.29 2.68
C ARG A 324 -28.41 11.15 3.19
N ASN A 325 -28.09 11.75 4.32
CA ASN A 325 -26.77 11.66 4.92
C ASN A 325 -26.95 11.14 6.35
N PHE A 326 -26.19 10.12 6.70
CA PHE A 326 -26.33 9.37 7.94
C PHE A 326 -24.98 9.22 8.61
N ILE A 327 -24.96 9.26 9.93
CA ILE A 327 -23.79 8.94 10.74
C ILE A 327 -24.18 7.80 11.69
N LEU A 328 -23.50 6.67 11.57
CA LEU A 328 -23.48 5.63 12.60
C LEU A 328 -22.51 6.08 13.69
N SER A 329 -23.00 6.39 14.88
CA SER A 329 -22.21 6.91 16.00
C SER A 329 -22.25 5.96 17.18
N GLY A 330 -21.10 5.72 17.82
CA GLY A 330 -21.06 4.92 19.04
C GLY A 330 -19.68 4.37 19.38
N PRO A 331 -19.56 3.62 20.48
CA PRO A 331 -18.30 3.08 20.98
C PRO A 331 -17.57 2.17 19.99
N PRO A 332 -16.25 1.97 20.12
CA PRO A 332 -15.53 1.00 19.30
C PRO A 332 -16.08 -0.42 19.52
N GLY A 333 -16.17 -1.19 18.43
CA GLY A 333 -16.65 -2.57 18.48
C GLY A 333 -18.17 -2.73 18.54
N THR A 334 -18.98 -1.72 18.27
CA THR A 334 -20.46 -1.85 18.14
C THR A 334 -20.91 -2.19 16.72
N GLY A 335 -19.99 -2.49 15.80
CA GLY A 335 -20.31 -2.96 14.45
C GLY A 335 -20.61 -1.88 13.40
N LYS A 336 -20.39 -0.59 13.70
CA LYS A 336 -20.68 0.54 12.79
C LYS A 336 -20.23 0.33 11.33
N SER A 337 -18.94 0.07 11.10
CA SER A 337 -18.40 -0.10 9.75
C SER A 337 -18.97 -1.32 9.03
N TRP A 338 -19.33 -2.37 9.78
CA TRP A 338 -20.03 -3.52 9.22
C TRP A 338 -21.48 -3.14 8.84
N TYR A 339 -22.24 -2.53 9.75
CA TYR A 339 -23.61 -2.10 9.48
C TYR A 339 -23.71 -1.09 8.34
N ALA A 340 -22.80 -0.12 8.23
CA ALA A 340 -22.78 0.83 7.11
C ALA A 340 -22.70 0.10 5.75
N ARG A 341 -21.84 -0.93 5.67
CA ARG A 341 -21.70 -1.76 4.46
C ARG A 341 -22.94 -2.62 4.22
N GLN A 342 -23.49 -3.25 5.26
CA GLN A 342 -24.69 -4.08 5.12
C GLN A 342 -25.92 -3.29 4.70
N VAL A 343 -26.11 -2.08 5.25
CA VAL A 343 -27.17 -1.16 4.83
C VAL A 343 -26.96 -0.73 3.37
N ALA A 344 -25.73 -0.37 2.98
CA ALA A 344 -25.41 -0.04 1.59
C ALA A 344 -25.71 -1.21 0.62
N LEU A 345 -25.38 -2.44 1.01
CA LEU A 345 -25.70 -3.65 0.25
C LEU A 345 -27.21 -3.86 0.14
N LEU A 346 -27.98 -3.71 1.22
CA LEU A 346 -29.44 -3.80 1.14
C LEU A 346 -30.06 -2.74 0.22
N LEU A 347 -29.66 -1.47 0.37
CA LEU A 347 -30.18 -0.37 -0.44
C LEU A 347 -29.85 -0.52 -1.93
N SER A 348 -28.70 -1.12 -2.26
CA SER A 348 -28.29 -1.41 -3.64
C SER A 348 -28.74 -2.78 -4.16
N SER A 349 -29.51 -3.54 -3.37
CA SER A 349 -29.90 -4.93 -3.68
C SER A 349 -28.69 -5.84 -3.98
N GLY A 350 -27.61 -5.66 -3.21
CA GLY A 350 -26.36 -6.41 -3.28
C GLY A 350 -25.40 -5.98 -4.39
N LYS A 351 -25.75 -4.96 -5.18
CA LYS A 351 -24.95 -4.53 -6.34
C LYS A 351 -23.86 -3.55 -5.92
N THR A 352 -22.64 -4.05 -5.83
CA THR A 352 -21.46 -3.26 -5.41
C THR A 352 -21.16 -2.08 -6.31
N LYS A 353 -21.52 -2.11 -7.60
CA LYS A 353 -21.33 -0.96 -8.50
C LYS A 353 -22.03 0.31 -8.01
N TYR A 354 -23.07 0.21 -7.19
CA TYR A 354 -23.75 1.38 -6.64
C TYR A 354 -23.17 1.85 -5.31
N ILE A 355 -22.10 1.23 -4.82
CA ILE A 355 -21.49 1.51 -3.53
C ILE A 355 -20.05 1.96 -3.74
N GLU A 356 -19.72 3.13 -3.23
CA GLU A 356 -18.35 3.60 -3.08
C GLU A 356 -17.96 3.61 -1.60
N SER A 357 -16.75 3.15 -1.29
CA SER A 357 -16.27 3.10 0.10
C SER A 357 -14.94 3.83 0.22
N THR A 358 -14.83 4.70 1.23
CA THR A 358 -13.58 5.38 1.57
C THR A 358 -13.41 5.47 3.09
N GLN A 359 -12.19 5.75 3.54
CA GLN A 359 -11.85 5.93 4.95
C GLN A 359 -11.10 7.25 5.11
N PHE A 360 -11.58 8.10 6.02
CA PHE A 360 -10.89 9.35 6.32
C PHE A 360 -9.72 9.11 7.28
N HIS A 361 -8.66 9.88 7.07
CA HIS A 361 -7.46 9.87 7.91
C HIS A 361 -6.89 11.30 7.99
N PRO A 362 -5.96 11.60 8.90
CA PRO A 362 -5.55 13.00 9.17
C PRO A 362 -5.01 13.76 7.94
N ASN A 363 -4.45 13.04 6.96
CA ASN A 363 -3.94 13.63 5.71
C ASN A 363 -4.94 13.56 4.53
N PHE A 364 -6.19 13.15 4.77
CA PHE A 364 -7.20 13.04 3.71
C PHE A 364 -7.84 14.42 3.51
N GLY A 365 -7.89 14.92 2.28
CA GLY A 365 -8.31 16.28 1.98
C GLY A 365 -9.36 16.36 0.87
N TYR A 366 -9.64 17.61 0.48
CA TYR A 366 -10.54 17.95 -0.61
C TYR A 366 -10.07 17.34 -1.94
N ASP A 367 -8.75 17.41 -2.18
CA ASP A 367 -8.07 16.95 -3.39
C ASP A 367 -8.17 15.44 -3.62
N GLU A 368 -8.48 14.67 -2.57
CA GLU A 368 -8.71 13.22 -2.62
C GLU A 368 -10.20 12.85 -2.68
N PHE A 369 -11.11 13.72 -2.25
CA PHE A 369 -12.54 13.40 -2.12
C PHE A 369 -13.42 14.04 -3.20
N VAL A 370 -13.24 15.33 -3.49
CA VAL A 370 -14.13 16.11 -4.36
C VAL A 370 -13.49 16.29 -5.75
N GLU A 371 -12.45 17.12 -5.85
CA GLU A 371 -11.65 17.31 -7.06
C GLU A 371 -10.24 17.80 -6.70
N GLY A 372 -9.24 17.45 -7.50
CA GLY A 372 -7.86 17.84 -7.24
C GLY A 372 -7.05 18.03 -8.51
N TYR A 373 -5.99 18.82 -8.41
CA TYR A 373 -5.02 18.98 -9.50
C TYR A 373 -4.25 17.69 -9.71
N VAL A 374 -4.26 17.20 -10.94
CA VAL A 374 -3.50 16.06 -11.40
C VAL A 374 -2.65 16.51 -12.59
N PRO A 375 -1.39 16.09 -12.70
CA PRO A 375 -0.58 16.42 -13.86
C PRO A 375 -1.27 16.01 -15.17
N SER A 376 -1.33 16.93 -16.14
CA SER A 376 -1.86 16.69 -17.48
C SER A 376 -0.72 16.57 -18.48
N PHE A 377 -0.90 15.74 -19.51
CA PHE A 377 0.14 15.43 -20.49
C PHE A 377 -0.45 15.56 -21.90
N ASP A 378 0.29 16.15 -22.82
CA ASP A 378 -0.13 16.22 -24.22
C ASP A 378 0.02 14.87 -24.94
N GLU A 379 -0.38 14.78 -26.23
CA GLU A 379 -0.25 13.56 -27.04
C GLU A 379 1.21 13.06 -27.15
N ASN A 380 2.19 13.94 -26.93
CA ASN A 380 3.63 13.63 -26.89
C ASN A 380 4.16 13.40 -25.47
N GLN A 381 3.26 13.27 -24.49
CA GLN A 381 3.53 13.06 -23.07
C GLN A 381 4.45 14.10 -22.42
N LYS A 382 4.51 15.31 -23.00
CA LYS A 382 5.11 16.45 -22.34
C LYS A 382 4.13 16.97 -21.30
N SER A 383 4.64 17.26 -20.09
CA SER A 383 3.82 17.90 -19.05
C SER A 383 3.22 19.17 -19.63
N ASN A 384 1.89 19.18 -19.71
CA ASN A 384 1.10 20.31 -20.18
C ASN A 384 0.39 20.96 -18.98
N GLY A 385 1.13 21.08 -17.86
CA GLY A 385 0.63 21.65 -16.62
C GLY A 385 -0.20 20.65 -15.81
N PHE A 386 -1.23 21.18 -15.15
CA PHE A 386 -2.14 20.40 -14.31
C PHE A 386 -3.56 20.51 -14.85
N GLU A 387 -4.29 19.42 -14.78
CA GLU A 387 -5.74 19.38 -14.99
C GLU A 387 -6.44 19.06 -13.68
N ILE A 388 -7.66 19.57 -13.54
CA ILE A 388 -8.46 19.30 -12.35
C ILE A 388 -9.31 18.07 -12.63
N ARG A 389 -9.16 17.03 -11.82
CA ARG A 389 -9.91 15.79 -11.98
C ARG A 389 -10.93 15.59 -10.86
N PRO A 390 -12.16 15.12 -11.19
CA PRO A 390 -13.11 14.69 -10.20
C PRO A 390 -12.59 13.47 -9.44
N LYS A 391 -12.89 13.40 -8.14
CA LYS A 391 -12.53 12.30 -7.24
C LYS A 391 -13.78 11.55 -6.77
N VAL A 392 -13.65 10.73 -5.72
CA VAL A 392 -14.65 9.79 -5.22
C VAL A 392 -16.06 10.39 -5.26
N PHE A 393 -16.28 11.53 -4.60
CA PHE A 393 -17.59 12.15 -4.47
C PHE A 393 -18.20 12.55 -5.83
N LEU A 394 -17.45 13.26 -6.67
CA LEU A 394 -17.94 13.75 -7.96
C LEU A 394 -18.11 12.64 -8.99
N LYS A 395 -17.24 11.61 -8.95
CA LYS A 395 -17.39 10.39 -9.75
C LYS A 395 -18.69 9.68 -9.41
N THR A 396 -18.99 9.46 -8.13
CA THR A 396 -20.26 8.86 -7.70
C THR A 396 -21.45 9.73 -8.11
N CYS A 397 -21.39 11.05 -7.95
CA CYS A 397 -22.45 11.96 -8.40
C CYS A 397 -22.73 11.81 -9.90
N SER A 398 -21.67 11.70 -10.72
CA SER A 398 -21.80 11.54 -12.17
C SER A 398 -22.46 10.21 -12.55
N ARG A 399 -22.14 9.13 -11.83
CA ARG A 399 -22.81 7.83 -11.99
C ARG A 399 -24.28 7.87 -11.55
N ALA A 400 -24.57 8.48 -10.41
CA ALA A 400 -25.93 8.63 -9.90
C ALA A 400 -26.84 9.43 -10.83
N LYS A 401 -26.31 10.46 -11.50
CA LYS A 401 -27.07 11.23 -12.52
C LYS A 401 -27.42 10.40 -13.76
N ARG A 402 -26.59 9.43 -14.14
CA ARG A 402 -26.83 8.55 -15.28
C ARG A 402 -27.90 7.49 -15.00
N GLU A 403 -28.02 7.05 -13.75
CA GLU A 403 -29.01 6.05 -13.31
C GLU A 403 -29.92 6.63 -12.19
N PRO A 404 -30.84 7.57 -12.49
CA PRO A 404 -31.63 8.28 -11.48
C PRO A 404 -32.57 7.39 -10.66
N ASP A 405 -32.96 6.22 -11.21
CA ASP A 405 -33.83 5.24 -10.56
C ASP A 405 -33.08 4.31 -9.58
N LYS A 406 -31.76 4.49 -9.44
CA LYS A 406 -30.89 3.66 -8.58
C LYS A 406 -30.30 4.50 -7.47
N LEU A 407 -30.28 3.96 -6.26
CA LEU A 407 -29.58 4.59 -5.14
C LEU A 407 -28.09 4.34 -5.27
N PHE A 408 -27.29 5.41 -5.19
CA PHE A 408 -25.84 5.34 -5.08
C PHE A 408 -25.44 5.67 -3.65
N ILE A 409 -24.54 4.89 -3.07
CA ILE A 409 -24.19 4.99 -1.66
C ILE A 409 -22.69 5.26 -1.53
N ILE A 410 -22.31 6.30 -0.81
CA ILE A 410 -20.94 6.54 -0.37
C ILE A 410 -20.85 6.14 1.10
N VAL A 411 -20.03 5.14 1.40
CA VAL A 411 -19.69 4.73 2.76
C VAL A 411 -18.38 5.40 3.17
N ILE A 412 -18.41 6.17 4.26
CA ILE A 412 -17.22 6.88 4.79
C ILE A 412 -16.89 6.32 6.18
N ASP A 413 -15.79 5.57 6.30
CA ASP A 413 -15.33 5.05 7.58
C ASP A 413 -14.42 6.06 8.30
N GLU A 414 -14.45 6.06 9.63
CA GLU A 414 -13.67 6.97 10.48
C GLU A 414 -13.84 8.46 10.10
N PHE A 415 -15.09 8.88 9.83
CA PHE A 415 -15.45 10.21 9.31
C PHE A 415 -14.73 11.36 10.03
N THR A 416 -14.66 11.28 11.35
CA THR A 416 -14.14 12.36 12.19
C THR A 416 -12.63 12.28 12.46
N ARG A 417 -11.92 11.33 11.82
CA ARG A 417 -10.46 11.20 11.86
C ARG A 417 -9.74 12.09 10.84
N GLY A 418 -10.48 12.61 9.87
CA GLY A 418 -10.09 13.76 9.05
C GLY A 418 -10.71 15.05 9.60
N ASP A 419 -10.67 16.10 8.79
CA ASP A 419 -11.47 17.32 8.98
C ASP A 419 -12.61 17.31 7.94
N PRO A 420 -13.83 16.85 8.29
CA PRO A 420 -14.91 16.71 7.31
C PRO A 420 -15.30 18.03 6.66
N SER A 421 -15.24 19.14 7.39
CA SER A 421 -15.55 20.47 6.87
C SER A 421 -14.56 20.85 5.76
N ARG A 422 -13.26 20.62 5.99
CA ARG A 422 -12.23 20.86 4.98
C ARG A 422 -12.29 19.88 3.81
N ILE A 423 -12.58 18.60 4.06
CA ILE A 423 -12.66 17.57 3.02
C ILE A 423 -13.85 17.82 2.09
N LEU A 424 -15.01 18.18 2.64
CA LEU A 424 -16.22 18.42 1.86
C LEU A 424 -16.21 19.80 1.20
N GLY A 425 -15.61 20.81 1.82
CA GLY A 425 -15.60 22.17 1.26
C GLY A 425 -17.01 22.69 0.97
N GLU A 426 -17.23 23.18 -0.25
CA GLU A 426 -18.53 23.68 -0.70
C GLU A 426 -19.62 22.61 -0.79
N VAL A 427 -19.24 21.34 -1.02
CA VAL A 427 -20.16 20.21 -1.15
C VAL A 427 -20.98 20.04 0.14
N LEU A 428 -20.41 20.40 1.28
CA LEU A 428 -21.06 20.34 2.59
C LEU A 428 -22.44 21.01 2.61
N THR A 429 -22.61 22.13 1.91
CA THR A 429 -23.92 22.82 1.86
C THR A 429 -24.92 22.03 1.00
N TYR A 430 -24.45 21.45 -0.10
CA TYR A 430 -25.32 20.88 -1.12
C TYR A 430 -25.71 19.41 -0.85
N ILE A 431 -25.03 18.74 0.10
CA ILE A 431 -25.44 17.40 0.53
C ILE A 431 -26.76 17.42 1.32
N GLU A 432 -27.15 18.58 1.85
CA GLU A 432 -28.47 18.81 2.46
C GLU A 432 -29.59 18.49 1.44
N PRO A 433 -30.62 17.71 1.81
CA PRO A 433 -31.70 17.32 0.89
C PRO A 433 -32.31 18.50 0.11
N ASP A 434 -32.53 19.63 0.77
CA ASP A 434 -33.13 20.83 0.17
C ASP A 434 -32.23 21.55 -0.85
N TYR A 435 -30.93 21.25 -0.87
CA TYR A 435 -29.96 21.86 -1.78
C TYR A 435 -29.55 20.92 -2.91
N ARG A 436 -30.00 19.67 -2.90
CA ARG A 436 -29.78 18.73 -4.00
C ARG A 436 -30.52 19.18 -5.26
N ASP A 437 -29.95 18.84 -6.41
CA ASP A 437 -30.29 19.38 -7.73
C ASP A 437 -30.17 20.92 -7.87
N LYS A 438 -29.65 21.66 -6.88
CA LYS A 438 -29.30 23.08 -7.06
C LYS A 438 -27.87 23.21 -7.59
N TYR A 439 -27.69 24.10 -8.55
CA TYR A 439 -26.37 24.35 -9.14
C TYR A 439 -25.49 25.16 -8.18
N PHE A 440 -24.23 24.74 -8.09
CA PHE A 440 -23.15 25.49 -7.43
C PHE A 440 -21.89 25.44 -8.27
N ARG A 441 -20.86 26.19 -7.87
CA ARG A 441 -19.55 26.15 -8.54
C ARG A 441 -18.53 25.51 -7.64
N LEU A 442 -17.72 24.64 -8.24
CA LEU A 442 -16.61 23.98 -7.55
C LEU A 442 -15.43 24.93 -7.34
N ALA A 443 -14.68 24.75 -6.26
CA ALA A 443 -13.62 25.66 -5.83
C ALA A 443 -12.44 25.72 -6.79
N TYR A 444 -11.99 24.58 -7.32
CA TYR A 444 -10.84 24.56 -8.24
C TYR A 444 -11.30 24.73 -9.69
N SER A 445 -12.18 23.86 -10.18
CA SER A 445 -12.54 23.84 -11.59
C SER A 445 -13.49 24.98 -12.00
N GLN A 446 -14.14 25.64 -11.03
CA GLN A 446 -15.18 26.65 -11.25
C GLN A 446 -16.38 26.14 -12.08
N ARG A 447 -16.43 24.83 -12.34
CA ARG A 447 -17.46 24.15 -13.11
C ARG A 447 -18.76 24.15 -12.31
N LYS A 448 -19.87 24.29 -13.03
CA LYS A 448 -21.20 24.12 -12.43
C LYS A 448 -21.43 22.65 -12.11
N GLU A 449 -21.83 22.38 -10.89
CA GLU A 449 -22.10 21.04 -10.39
C GLU A 449 -23.42 21.00 -9.62
N GLN A 450 -23.99 19.80 -9.47
CA GLN A 450 -25.19 19.52 -8.70
C GLN A 450 -25.02 18.18 -7.99
N ILE A 451 -25.55 18.06 -6.77
CA ILE A 451 -25.57 16.80 -6.05
C ILE A 451 -26.91 16.12 -6.32
N PRO A 452 -26.92 14.88 -6.83
CA PRO A 452 -28.16 14.22 -7.23
C PRO A 452 -28.94 13.67 -6.02
N LYS A 453 -30.28 13.65 -6.13
CA LYS A 453 -31.20 13.22 -5.05
C LYS A 453 -31.10 11.75 -4.67
N ASN A 454 -30.63 10.89 -5.57
CA ASN A 454 -30.46 9.45 -5.38
C ASN A 454 -29.09 9.07 -4.77
N LEU A 455 -28.28 10.04 -4.35
CA LEU A 455 -27.05 9.78 -3.59
C LEU A 455 -27.36 9.58 -2.09
N ILE A 456 -26.74 8.62 -1.43
CA ILE A 456 -26.83 8.42 0.02
C ILE A 456 -25.42 8.42 0.58
N ILE A 457 -25.20 9.11 1.70
CA ILE A 457 -23.92 9.12 2.40
C ILE A 457 -24.11 8.41 3.73
N ILE A 458 -23.34 7.37 4.01
CA ILE A 458 -23.34 6.65 5.28
C ILE A 458 -21.95 6.74 5.88
N ALA A 459 -21.81 7.54 6.92
CA ALA A 459 -20.56 7.74 7.63
C ALA A 459 -20.53 6.94 8.93
N THR A 460 -19.34 6.62 9.44
CA THR A 460 -19.15 6.05 10.77
C THR A 460 -18.27 6.97 11.62
N MET A 461 -18.59 7.08 12.91
CA MET A 461 -17.78 7.84 13.85
C MET A 461 -17.70 7.19 15.22
N ASN A 462 -16.59 7.44 15.91
CA ASN A 462 -16.43 7.13 17.33
C ASN A 462 -16.34 8.46 18.11
N PRO A 463 -17.41 8.89 18.80
CA PRO A 463 -17.44 10.18 19.49
C PRO A 463 -16.48 10.27 20.68
N TYR A 464 -15.91 9.14 21.13
CA TYR A 464 -15.07 9.08 22.32
C TYR A 464 -13.57 9.03 22.01
N ASP A 465 -13.17 9.05 20.73
CA ASP A 465 -11.76 9.03 20.36
C ASP A 465 -11.17 10.45 20.51
N LYS A 466 -10.09 10.58 21.29
CA LYS A 466 -9.42 11.87 21.55
C LYS A 466 -8.69 12.45 20.34
N SER A 467 -8.55 11.67 19.26
CA SER A 467 -7.89 12.07 18.00
C SER A 467 -8.85 12.62 16.95
N VAL A 468 -10.11 12.83 17.32
CA VAL A 468 -11.20 13.24 16.45
C VAL A 468 -11.31 14.77 16.44
N SER A 469 -11.52 15.35 15.25
CA SER A 469 -12.00 16.73 15.15
C SER A 469 -13.43 16.80 15.68
N ASP A 470 -13.72 17.76 16.57
CA ASP A 470 -15.09 17.97 17.03
C ASP A 470 -15.97 18.20 15.79
N LEU A 471 -17.10 17.48 15.73
CA LEU A 471 -18.05 17.69 14.64
C LEU A 471 -18.64 19.09 14.85
N ASP A 472 -18.38 20.00 13.92
CA ASP A 472 -18.98 21.34 13.98
C ASP A 472 -20.52 21.21 13.95
N ASP A 473 -21.23 22.11 14.64
CA ASP A 473 -22.71 22.19 14.69
C ASP A 473 -23.31 22.16 13.27
N ALA A 474 -22.55 22.71 12.32
CA ALA A 474 -22.88 22.74 10.90
C ALA A 474 -22.98 21.33 10.28
N LEU A 475 -22.11 20.39 10.68
CA LEU A 475 -22.12 19.00 10.22
C LEU A 475 -23.19 18.18 10.95
N GLU A 476 -23.38 18.40 12.25
CA GLU A 476 -24.41 17.68 13.04
C GLU A 476 -25.81 17.89 12.46
N ARG A 477 -26.10 19.11 12.00
CA ARG A 477 -27.39 19.44 11.37
C ARG A 477 -27.63 18.74 10.01
N ARG A 478 -26.57 18.27 9.35
CA ARG A 478 -26.62 17.77 7.95
C ARG A 478 -26.67 16.26 7.84
N PHE A 479 -26.42 15.57 8.96
CA PHE A 479 -26.38 14.13 9.04
C PHE A 479 -27.36 13.65 10.12
N GLU A 480 -28.16 12.66 9.78
CA GLU A 480 -28.97 11.95 10.78
C GLU A 480 -28.08 11.01 11.58
N SER A 481 -28.04 11.20 12.89
CA SER A 481 -27.24 10.36 13.77
C SER A 481 -28.03 9.14 14.22
N ILE A 482 -27.49 7.95 13.93
CA ILE A 482 -28.02 6.67 14.38
C ILE A 482 -27.05 6.10 15.42
N LEU A 483 -27.52 6.02 16.67
CA LEU A 483 -26.71 5.58 17.79
C LEU A 483 -26.58 4.05 17.82
N MET A 484 -25.34 3.59 17.77
CA MET A 484 -24.96 2.19 17.85
C MET A 484 -24.33 1.88 19.20
N ASN A 485 -25.20 1.55 20.15
CA ASN A 485 -24.80 1.22 21.51
C ASN A 485 -24.37 -0.24 21.66
N PRO A 486 -23.55 -0.55 22.68
CA PRO A 486 -23.41 -1.92 23.19
C PRO A 486 -24.80 -2.55 23.39
N ASP A 487 -24.98 -3.77 22.91
CA ASP A 487 -26.28 -4.43 22.87
C ASP A 487 -26.10 -5.90 23.24
N ARG A 488 -26.79 -6.28 24.31
CA ARG A 488 -26.78 -7.62 24.88
C ARG A 488 -27.46 -8.63 23.96
N GLU A 489 -28.58 -8.28 23.32
CA GLU A 489 -29.33 -9.21 22.49
C GLU A 489 -28.61 -9.47 21.17
N VAL A 490 -27.91 -8.47 20.64
CA VAL A 490 -27.00 -8.65 19.50
C VAL A 490 -25.83 -9.57 19.87
N LEU A 491 -25.22 -9.38 21.04
CA LEU A 491 -24.19 -10.30 21.53
C LEU A 491 -24.73 -11.73 21.67
N LYS A 492 -25.92 -11.89 22.26
CA LYS A 492 -26.57 -13.18 22.46
C LYS A 492 -26.73 -13.93 21.13
N SER A 493 -27.33 -13.27 20.15
CA SER A 493 -27.57 -13.80 18.80
C SER A 493 -26.25 -14.15 18.08
N LEU A 494 -25.22 -13.32 18.28
CA LEU A 494 -23.90 -13.53 17.70
C LEU A 494 -23.22 -14.80 18.24
N LEU A 495 -23.29 -15.02 19.56
CA LEU A 495 -22.72 -16.21 20.21
C LEU A 495 -23.49 -17.47 19.82
N GLU A 496 -24.82 -17.39 19.72
CA GLU A 496 -25.68 -18.47 19.21
C GLU A 496 -25.30 -18.87 17.79
N ARG A 497 -25.16 -17.88 16.88
CA ARG A 497 -24.75 -18.12 15.49
C ARG A 497 -23.37 -18.78 15.39
N ASN A 498 -22.48 -18.46 16.32
CA ASN A 498 -21.15 -19.05 16.39
C ASN A 498 -21.13 -20.47 17.00
N GLY A 499 -22.28 -21.00 17.42
CA GLY A 499 -22.40 -22.34 18.01
C GLY A 499 -21.87 -22.43 19.44
N MET A 500 -21.90 -21.34 20.20
CA MET A 500 -21.46 -21.34 21.60
C MET A 500 -22.43 -22.13 22.49
N GLU A 501 -21.88 -22.92 23.40
CA GLU A 501 -22.65 -23.69 24.38
C GLU A 501 -23.47 -22.77 25.32
N PRO A 502 -24.76 -23.08 25.60
CA PRO A 502 -25.66 -22.17 26.32
C PRO A 502 -25.19 -21.73 27.72
N ALA A 503 -24.57 -22.62 28.50
CA ALA A 503 -24.05 -22.24 29.81
C ALA A 503 -22.87 -21.26 29.70
N LEU A 504 -21.94 -21.48 28.77
CA LEU A 504 -20.86 -20.53 28.47
C LEU A 504 -21.40 -19.20 27.93
N GLN A 505 -22.39 -19.24 27.04
CA GLN A 505 -23.07 -18.05 26.52
C GLN A 505 -23.65 -17.20 27.66
N GLY A 506 -24.35 -17.82 28.62
CA GLY A 506 -24.90 -17.14 29.80
C GLY A 506 -23.82 -16.46 30.64
N ARG A 507 -22.67 -17.12 30.82
CA ARG A 507 -21.51 -16.56 31.55
C ARG A 507 -20.92 -15.34 30.83
N VAL A 508 -20.73 -15.43 29.50
CA VAL A 508 -20.24 -14.30 28.67
C VAL A 508 -21.22 -13.12 28.71
N ILE A 509 -22.52 -13.36 28.61
CA ILE A 509 -23.55 -12.32 28.69
C ILE A 509 -23.55 -11.63 30.07
N ASN A 510 -23.40 -12.40 31.15
CA ASN A 510 -23.30 -11.84 32.50
C ASN A 510 -22.06 -10.94 32.65
N PHE A 511 -20.91 -11.42 32.19
CA PHE A 511 -19.68 -10.61 32.14
C PHE A 511 -19.90 -9.32 31.34
N TYR A 512 -20.45 -9.44 30.13
CA TYR A 512 -20.69 -8.31 29.23
C TYR A 512 -21.58 -7.22 29.85
N ASN A 513 -22.65 -7.62 30.55
CA ASN A 513 -23.54 -6.70 31.24
C ASN A 513 -22.84 -5.96 32.38
N LYS A 514 -22.04 -6.68 33.18
CA LYS A 514 -21.26 -6.07 34.28
C LYS A 514 -20.17 -5.14 33.74
N ALA A 515 -19.45 -5.55 32.70
CA ALA A 515 -18.45 -4.71 32.03
C ALA A 515 -19.07 -3.40 31.53
N ASN A 516 -20.20 -3.47 30.82
CA ASN A 516 -20.87 -2.27 30.32
C ASN A 516 -21.44 -1.34 31.41
N LYS A 517 -21.80 -1.86 32.59
CA LYS A 517 -22.17 -1.01 33.74
C LYS A 517 -20.99 -0.21 34.29
N SER A 518 -19.79 -0.77 34.22
CA SER A 518 -18.57 -0.15 34.74
C SER A 518 -17.81 0.69 33.70
N SER A 519 -17.97 0.39 32.40
CA SER A 519 -17.26 1.05 31.30
C SER A 519 -17.89 2.41 30.93
N PRO A 520 -17.16 3.54 31.06
CA PRO A 520 -17.70 4.89 30.77
C PRO A 520 -18.21 5.08 29.34
N HIS A 521 -17.58 4.39 28.39
CA HIS A 521 -17.93 4.44 26.97
C HIS A 521 -18.52 3.11 26.47
N GLY A 522 -18.78 2.16 27.36
CA GLY A 522 -19.26 0.83 26.98
C GLY A 522 -18.25 -0.07 26.24
N LEU A 523 -18.60 -1.35 26.13
CA LEU A 523 -17.86 -2.41 25.47
C LEU A 523 -18.68 -2.95 24.31
N GLY A 524 -18.21 -2.77 23.07
CA GLY A 524 -18.93 -3.21 21.89
C GLY A 524 -19.02 -4.74 21.74
N HIS A 525 -20.20 -5.24 21.36
CA HIS A 525 -20.49 -6.66 21.18
C HIS A 525 -19.70 -7.31 20.01
N ALA A 526 -19.29 -6.54 19.00
CA ALA A 526 -18.54 -7.06 17.84
C ALA A 526 -17.12 -7.53 18.20
N LEU A 527 -16.59 -7.19 19.38
CA LEU A 527 -15.35 -7.76 19.91
C LEU A 527 -15.45 -9.28 20.08
N PHE A 528 -16.66 -9.81 20.28
CA PHE A 528 -16.95 -11.23 20.45
C PHE A 528 -17.30 -11.93 19.13
N SER A 529 -17.24 -11.23 17.99
CA SER A 529 -17.65 -11.75 16.66
C SER A 529 -17.03 -13.08 16.25
N LYS A 530 -15.80 -13.36 16.67
CA LYS A 530 -15.04 -14.57 16.33
C LYS A 530 -14.92 -15.56 17.50
N VAL A 531 -15.83 -15.49 18.46
CA VAL A 531 -15.79 -16.33 19.66
C VAL A 531 -16.87 -17.40 19.56
N SER A 532 -16.49 -18.67 19.61
CA SER A 532 -17.42 -19.81 19.69
C SER A 532 -17.21 -20.68 20.92
N ASN A 533 -16.04 -20.61 21.58
CA ASN A 533 -15.67 -21.50 22.67
C ASN A 533 -14.75 -20.82 23.70
N GLN A 534 -14.40 -21.55 24.76
CA GLN A 534 -13.59 -21.03 25.87
C GLN A 534 -12.15 -20.68 25.48
N SER A 535 -11.55 -21.38 24.51
CA SER A 535 -10.20 -21.08 24.04
C SER A 535 -10.15 -19.73 23.30
N ASP A 536 -11.22 -19.40 22.56
CA ASP A 536 -11.37 -18.09 21.91
C ASP A 536 -11.50 -16.97 22.93
N LEU A 537 -12.18 -17.21 24.04
CA LEU A 537 -12.32 -16.25 25.14
C LEU A 537 -10.96 -16.00 25.81
N ARG A 538 -10.18 -17.05 26.09
CA ARG A 538 -8.78 -16.89 26.59
C ARG A 538 -7.94 -16.01 25.67
N ARG A 539 -8.05 -16.23 24.36
CA ARG A 539 -7.36 -15.44 23.33
C ARG A 539 -7.88 -14.00 23.27
N LEU A 540 -9.18 -13.81 23.33
CA LEU A 540 -9.82 -12.49 23.31
C LEU A 540 -9.38 -11.64 24.51
N TRP A 541 -9.32 -12.23 25.70
CA TRP A 541 -8.85 -11.55 26.90
C TRP A 541 -7.40 -11.08 26.75
N LYS A 542 -6.49 -12.06 26.59
CA LYS A 542 -5.03 -11.84 26.55
C LYS A 542 -4.58 -10.85 25.48
N HIS A 543 -5.25 -10.85 24.32
CA HIS A 543 -4.79 -10.07 23.17
C HIS A 543 -5.60 -8.81 22.90
N LYS A 544 -6.78 -8.63 23.50
CA LYS A 544 -7.63 -7.46 23.27
C LYS A 544 -8.19 -6.87 24.56
N LEU A 545 -9.02 -7.61 25.29
CA LEU A 545 -9.81 -7.03 26.39
C LEU A 545 -8.93 -6.55 27.55
N GLU A 546 -7.87 -7.30 27.89
CA GLU A 546 -6.92 -6.93 28.96
C GLU A 546 -6.40 -5.51 28.74
N ARG A 547 -5.78 -5.25 27.58
CA ARG A 547 -5.26 -3.93 27.21
C ARG A 547 -6.34 -2.85 27.12
N ILE A 548 -7.55 -3.19 26.65
CA ILE A 548 -8.66 -2.24 26.57
C ILE A 548 -9.05 -1.78 27.97
N PHE A 549 -9.23 -2.72 28.89
CA PHE A 549 -9.63 -2.41 30.27
C PHE A 549 -8.51 -1.76 31.07
N GLU A 550 -7.25 -2.18 30.91
CA GLU A 550 -6.10 -1.50 31.51
C GLU A 550 -6.04 -0.03 31.10
N LYS A 551 -6.27 0.27 29.81
CA LYS A 551 -6.30 1.66 29.33
C LYS A 551 -7.54 2.40 29.84
N MET A 552 -8.70 1.76 29.86
CA MET A 552 -9.97 2.36 30.27
C MET A 552 -9.99 2.72 31.76
N PHE A 553 -9.47 1.82 32.60
CA PHE A 553 -9.49 1.94 34.06
C PHE A 553 -8.10 2.27 34.65
N ARG A 554 -7.23 2.92 33.85
CA ARG A 554 -5.87 3.30 34.27
C ARG A 554 -5.82 4.06 35.60
N PHE A 555 -6.87 4.81 35.91
CA PHE A 555 -6.99 5.60 37.14
C PHE A 555 -7.94 4.98 38.19
N GLU A 556 -8.52 3.81 37.89
CA GLU A 556 -9.51 3.10 38.71
C GLU A 556 -9.17 1.60 38.75
N MET A 557 -7.94 1.26 39.16
CA MET A 557 -7.42 -0.11 39.10
C MET A 557 -8.24 -1.14 39.88
N GLU A 558 -9.00 -0.71 40.89
CA GLU A 558 -9.96 -1.56 41.60
C GLU A 558 -11.02 -2.13 40.64
N LYS A 559 -11.61 -1.28 39.78
CA LYS A 559 -12.59 -1.72 38.76
C LYS A 559 -11.97 -2.65 37.71
N TYR A 560 -10.71 -2.39 37.34
CA TYR A 560 -9.98 -3.30 36.46
C TYR A 560 -9.82 -4.68 37.09
N ASN A 561 -9.37 -4.73 38.35
CA ASN A 561 -9.16 -5.98 39.07
C ASN A 561 -10.48 -6.76 39.26
N GLU A 562 -11.58 -6.07 39.58
CA GLU A 562 -12.92 -6.67 39.66
C GLU A 562 -13.35 -7.30 38.33
N LEU A 563 -13.16 -6.61 37.21
CA LEU A 563 -13.51 -7.14 35.89
C LEU A 563 -12.60 -8.28 35.45
N ASN A 564 -11.31 -8.22 35.78
CA ASN A 564 -10.36 -9.29 35.51
C ASN A 564 -10.73 -10.55 36.31
N GLN A 565 -10.97 -10.40 37.62
CA GLN A 565 -11.42 -11.49 38.47
C GLN A 565 -12.74 -12.07 37.97
N LEU A 566 -13.72 -11.20 37.66
CA LEU A 566 -15.01 -11.62 37.10
C LEU A 566 -14.83 -12.41 35.81
N TYR A 567 -13.99 -11.94 34.87
CA TYR A 567 -13.74 -12.64 33.62
C TYR A 567 -13.10 -14.01 33.85
N ASN A 568 -12.12 -14.10 34.75
CA ASN A 568 -11.45 -15.36 35.08
C ASN A 568 -12.42 -16.36 35.73
N GLU A 569 -13.22 -15.92 36.70
CA GLU A 569 -14.19 -16.75 37.42
C GLU A 569 -15.36 -17.18 36.55
N THR A 570 -15.89 -16.28 35.70
CA THR A 570 -17.08 -16.58 34.90
C THR A 570 -16.75 -17.20 33.55
N VAL A 571 -15.61 -16.87 32.93
CA VAL A 571 -15.35 -17.25 31.54
C VAL A 571 -14.21 -18.27 31.41
N LEU A 572 -13.25 -18.30 32.34
CA LEU A 572 -12.03 -19.11 32.19
C LEU A 572 -11.91 -20.33 33.10
N ASN A 573 -12.66 -20.41 34.20
CA ASN A 573 -12.75 -21.60 35.04
C ASN A 573 -13.84 -22.55 34.52
N GLU A 574 -13.54 -23.85 34.50
CA GLU A 574 -14.48 -24.94 34.16
C GLU A 574 -15.65 -24.99 35.15
#